data_AF-Q8BTM1-F1
#
_entry.id   AF-Q8BTM1-F1
#
_cell.length_a   1.000
_cell.length_b   1.000
_cell.length_c   1.000
_cell.angle_alpha   90.00
_cell.angle_beta   90.00
_cell.angle_gamma   90.00
#
_symmetry.space_group_name_H-M   'P 1'
#
loop_
_entity.id
_entity.type
_entity.pdbx_description
1 polymer ?
#
loop_
_entity_poly.entity_id
_entity_poly.type
_entity_poly.pdbx_seq_one_letter_code
_entity_poly.pdbx_strand_id
1 'polypeptide(L)'
;MAGRGCGCSPGHLNEDNARFLLLAGLILLYLLGGAAVFSALELAQELQAKQRWEERLANFSRGHNLSREELRGFLRHYEEATRAGIRMDSVRPRWDFTGAFYFVGTVVSTIGH
;
A
#
# COMPACT_ATOMS: atom_id res chain seq x y z
N MET A 1 -43.20 -44.69 29.35
CA MET A 1 -41.75 -44.86 29.58
C MET A 1 -41.07 -44.60 28.23
N ALA A 2 -40.61 -43.37 27.99
CA ALA A 2 -39.21 -42.94 28.10
C ALA A 2 -38.31 -43.64 27.05
N GLY A 3 -37.57 -42.97 26.17
CA GLY A 3 -37.27 -41.54 26.07
C GLY A 3 -36.68 -41.15 24.72
N ARG A 4 -36.80 -39.86 24.40
CA ARG A 4 -36.14 -39.17 23.28
C ARG A 4 -34.66 -39.02 23.62
N GLY A 5 -33.79 -39.66 22.84
CA GLY A 5 -32.37 -39.32 22.82
C GLY A 5 -32.16 -38.03 22.04
N CYS A 6 -32.00 -36.90 22.74
CA CYS A 6 -31.58 -35.64 22.15
C CYS A 6 -30.05 -35.61 22.16
N GLY A 7 -29.42 -35.97 21.05
CA GLY A 7 -27.97 -35.88 20.88
C GLY A 7 -27.58 -34.43 20.54
N CYS A 8 -27.24 -33.64 21.55
CA CYS A 8 -26.52 -32.39 21.34
C CYS A 8 -25.02 -32.73 21.25
N SER A 9 -24.45 -32.69 20.05
CA SER A 9 -23.00 -32.85 19.86
C SER A 9 -22.28 -31.56 20.31
N PRO A 10 -21.41 -31.60 21.34
CA PRO A 10 -20.63 -30.43 21.78
C PRO A 10 -19.37 -30.20 20.92
N GLY A 11 -19.09 -31.07 19.95
CA GLY A 11 -17.78 -31.17 19.28
C GLY A 11 -17.54 -30.23 18.10
N HIS A 12 -18.58 -29.65 17.48
CA HIS A 12 -18.42 -28.92 16.22
C HIS A 12 -17.73 -27.56 16.40
N LEU A 13 -17.93 -26.87 17.53
CA LEU A 13 -17.36 -25.55 17.80
C LEU A 13 -15.83 -25.57 18.02
N ASN A 14 -15.27 -26.65 18.56
CA ASN A 14 -13.82 -26.76 18.82
C ASN A 14 -13.02 -27.11 17.57
N GLU A 15 -13.58 -27.92 16.67
CA GLU A 15 -12.89 -28.28 15.43
C GLU A 15 -12.84 -27.12 14.44
N ASP A 16 -13.94 -26.35 14.34
CA ASP A 16 -13.96 -25.12 13.52
C ASP A 16 -12.96 -24.09 14.06
N ASN A 17 -12.91 -23.86 15.38
CA ASN A 17 -11.94 -22.97 16.01
C ASN A 17 -10.49 -23.43 15.74
N ALA A 18 -10.21 -24.72 15.83
CA ALA A 18 -8.90 -25.27 15.51
C ALA A 18 -8.52 -25.06 14.04
N ARG A 19 -9.49 -25.24 13.11
CA ARG A 19 -9.30 -24.96 11.69
C ARG A 19 -9.05 -23.47 11.43
N PHE A 20 -9.77 -22.56 12.07
CA PHE A 20 -9.55 -21.12 11.98
C PHE A 20 -8.17 -20.72 12.51
N LEU A 21 -7.74 -21.27 13.64
CA LEU A 21 -6.41 -21.01 14.21
C LEU A 21 -5.30 -21.55 13.30
N LEU A 22 -5.48 -22.73 12.72
CA LEU A 22 -4.54 -23.31 11.76
C LEU A 22 -4.45 -22.44 10.50
N LEU A 23 -5.60 -22.03 9.95
CA LEU A 23 -5.64 -21.15 8.78
C LEU A 23 -4.99 -19.79 9.07
N ALA A 24 -5.28 -19.19 10.23
CA ALA A 24 -4.66 -17.94 10.65
C ALA A 24 -3.13 -18.09 10.78
N GLY A 25 -2.66 -19.21 11.36
CA GLY A 25 -1.24 -19.55 11.42
C GLY A 25 -0.60 -19.67 10.04
N LEU A 26 -1.26 -20.37 9.10
CA LEU A 26 -0.79 -20.51 7.72
C LEU A 26 -0.73 -19.16 6.98
N ILE A 27 -1.76 -18.32 7.13
CA ILE A 27 -1.80 -16.97 6.56
C ILE A 27 -0.66 -16.14 7.14
N LEU A 28 -0.43 -16.20 8.44
CA LEU A 28 0.66 -15.45 9.08
C LEU A 28 2.02 -15.91 8.58
N LEU A 29 2.25 -17.22 8.44
CA LEU A 29 3.47 -17.76 7.82
C LEU A 29 3.64 -17.30 6.38
N TYR A 30 2.55 -17.31 5.59
CA TYR A 30 2.57 -16.81 4.21
C TYR A 30 2.91 -15.32 4.14
N LEU A 31 2.31 -14.49 5.00
CA LEU A 31 2.59 -13.05 5.06
C LEU A 31 4.03 -12.76 5.51
N LEU A 32 4.55 -13.48 6.50
CA LEU A 32 5.94 -13.33 6.94
C LEU A 32 6.93 -13.78 5.85
N GLY A 33 6.65 -14.90 5.18
CA GLY A 33 7.44 -15.35 4.03
C GLY A 33 7.44 -14.33 2.90
N GLY A 34 6.27 -13.80 2.54
CA GLY A 34 6.13 -12.72 1.56
C GLY A 34 6.90 -11.47 1.97
N ALA A 35 6.76 -11.02 3.21
CA ALA A 35 7.48 -9.86 3.73
C ALA A 35 9.00 -10.03 3.67
N ALA A 36 9.52 -11.21 4.02
CA ALA A 36 10.95 -11.50 3.93
C ALA A 36 11.45 -11.47 2.48
N VAL A 37 10.70 -12.07 1.55
CA VAL A 37 11.03 -12.08 0.12
C VAL A 37 11.01 -10.66 -0.46
N PHE A 38 9.93 -9.91 -0.26
CA PHE A 38 9.84 -8.53 -0.75
C PHE A 38 10.89 -7.63 -0.10
N SER A 39 11.16 -7.78 1.20
CA SER A 39 12.23 -7.03 1.86
C SER A 39 13.60 -7.34 1.27
N ALA A 40 13.89 -8.60 0.94
CA ALA A 40 15.18 -8.96 0.36
C ALA A 40 15.34 -8.43 -1.08
N LEU A 41 14.25 -8.39 -1.85
CA LEU A 41 14.27 -7.97 -3.25
C LEU A 41 14.23 -6.44 -3.41
N GLU A 42 13.37 -5.76 -2.67
CA GLU A 42 13.07 -4.33 -2.91
C GLU A 42 13.99 -3.38 -2.11
N LEU A 43 14.53 -3.81 -0.96
CA LEU A 43 15.31 -2.91 -0.08
C LEU A 43 16.56 -2.35 -0.78
N ALA A 44 17.25 -3.17 -1.57
CA ALA A 44 18.42 -2.72 -2.32
C ALA A 44 18.05 -1.67 -3.38
N GLN A 45 16.92 -1.85 -4.06
CA GLN A 45 16.42 -0.91 -5.06
C GLN A 45 15.96 0.40 -4.43
N GLU A 46 15.30 0.34 -3.27
CA GLU A 46 14.91 1.52 -2.49
C GLU A 46 16.12 2.37 -2.10
N LEU A 47 17.17 1.74 -1.56
CA LEU A 47 18.40 2.42 -1.18
C LEU A 47 19.10 3.08 -2.39
N GLN A 48 19.16 2.38 -3.53
CA GLN A 48 19.72 2.94 -4.77
C GLN A 48 18.88 4.09 -5.32
N ALA A 49 17.56 4.01 -5.24
CA ALA A 49 16.67 5.10 -5.64
C ALA A 49 16.87 6.33 -4.74
N LYS A 50 17.00 6.12 -3.43
CA LYS A 50 17.29 7.18 -2.45
C LYS A 50 18.64 7.86 -2.69
N GLN A 51 19.69 7.08 -2.97
CA GLN A 51 21.02 7.63 -3.30
C GLN A 51 20.97 8.48 -4.57
N ARG A 52 20.37 7.95 -5.65
CA ARG A 52 20.19 8.71 -6.91
C ARG A 52 19.38 9.98 -6.72
N TRP A 53 18.37 9.95 -5.85
CA TRP A 53 17.58 11.13 -5.52
C TRP A 53 18.42 12.20 -4.80
N GLU A 54 19.18 11.82 -3.77
CA GLU A 54 20.06 12.75 -3.04
C GLU A 54 21.17 13.33 -3.94
N GLU A 55 21.72 12.54 -4.86
CA GLU A 55 22.69 13.01 -5.85
C GLU A 55 22.09 14.05 -6.79
N ARG A 56 20.88 13.80 -7.33
CA ARG A 56 20.16 14.76 -8.18
C ARG A 56 19.91 16.07 -7.42
N LEU A 57 19.49 15.97 -6.16
CA LEU A 57 19.22 17.13 -5.32
C LEU A 57 20.51 17.93 -5.04
N ALA A 58 21.60 17.23 -4.72
CA ALA A 58 22.90 17.83 -4.48
C ALA A 58 23.48 18.51 -5.72
N ASN A 59 23.30 17.92 -6.90
CA ASN A 59 23.76 18.48 -8.17
C ASN A 59 22.93 19.71 -8.56
N PHE A 60 21.61 19.66 -8.37
CA PHE A 60 20.75 20.81 -8.63
C PHE A 60 21.04 21.99 -7.68
N SER A 61 21.15 21.72 -6.38
CA SER A 61 21.51 22.73 -5.37
C SER A 61 22.85 23.39 -5.69
N ARG A 62 23.88 22.60 -6.05
CA ARG A 62 25.20 23.13 -6.46
C ARG A 62 25.14 23.92 -7.77
N GLY A 63 24.41 23.43 -8.77
CA GLY A 63 24.31 24.09 -10.08
C GLY A 63 23.60 25.45 -10.04
N HIS A 64 22.70 25.65 -9.07
CA HIS A 64 21.91 26.87 -8.93
C HIS A 64 22.24 27.71 -7.68
N ASN A 65 23.30 27.37 -6.92
CA ASN A 65 23.67 28.02 -5.65
C ASN A 65 22.50 28.13 -4.65
N LEU A 66 21.62 27.12 -4.61
CA LEU A 66 20.47 27.10 -3.71
C LEU A 66 20.85 26.41 -2.40
N SER A 67 20.35 26.93 -1.27
CA SER A 67 20.50 26.21 0.00
C SER A 67 19.70 24.89 -0.04
N ARG A 68 20.27 23.83 0.55
CA ARG A 68 19.57 22.53 0.63
C ARG A 68 18.28 22.63 1.44
N GLU A 69 18.22 23.54 2.40
CA GLU A 69 17.05 23.73 3.26
C GLU A 69 15.90 24.37 2.50
N GLU A 70 16.15 25.44 1.75
CA GLU A 70 15.13 26.07 0.90
C GLU A 70 14.62 25.11 -0.16
N LEU A 71 15.51 24.34 -0.81
CA LEU A 71 15.13 23.36 -1.82
C LEU A 71 14.27 22.23 -1.24
N ARG A 72 14.58 21.75 -0.03
CA ARG A 72 13.75 20.77 0.69
C ARG A 72 12.41 21.36 1.11
N GLY A 73 12.38 22.61 1.57
CA GLY A 73 11.16 23.34 1.90
C GLY A 73 10.23 23.46 0.70
N PHE A 74 10.77 23.86 -0.46
CA PHE A 74 10.04 23.90 -1.72
C PHE A 74 9.48 22.53 -2.13
N LEU A 75 10.29 21.48 -2.06
CA LEU A 75 9.84 20.11 -2.36
C LEU A 75 8.73 19.64 -1.42
N ARG A 76 8.76 20.04 -0.14
CA ARG A 76 7.69 19.72 0.80
C ARG A 76 6.37 20.41 0.41
N HIS A 77 6.41 21.67 0.02
CA HIS A 77 5.22 22.36 -0.51
C HIS A 77 4.72 21.75 -1.82
N TYR A 78 5.63 21.33 -2.69
CA TYR A 78 5.27 20.59 -3.91
C TYR A 78 4.59 19.26 -3.58
N GLU A 79 5.08 18.52 -2.58
CA GLU A 79 4.46 17.29 -2.11
C GLU A 79 3.06 17.54 -1.51
N GLU A 80 2.90 18.60 -0.72
CA GLU A 80 1.60 19.04 -0.18
C GLU A 80 0.60 19.35 -1.31
N ALA A 81 1.02 20.10 -2.34
CA ALA A 81 0.20 20.41 -3.51
C ALA A 81 -0.16 19.15 -4.31
N THR A 82 0.79 18.24 -4.48
CA THR A 82 0.57 16.97 -5.20
C THR A 82 -0.43 16.09 -4.46
N ARG A 83 -0.34 16.01 -3.12
CA ARG A 83 -1.32 15.30 -2.27
C ARG A 83 -2.71 15.93 -2.37
N ALA A 84 -2.82 17.25 -2.53
CA ALA A 84 -4.08 17.93 -2.81
C ALA A 84 -4.63 17.67 -4.23
N GLY A 85 -3.92 16.91 -5.06
CA GLY A 85 -4.33 16.55 -6.42
C GLY A 85 -3.96 17.58 -7.48
N ILE A 86 -3.15 18.59 -7.13
CA ILE A 86 -2.63 19.58 -8.06
C ILE A 86 -1.49 18.94 -8.86
N ARG A 87 -1.64 18.86 -10.18
CA ARG A 87 -0.63 18.27 -11.08
C ARG A 87 -0.01 19.36 -11.92
N MET A 88 1.31 19.31 -12.09
CA MET A 88 2.04 20.25 -12.95
C MET A 88 1.70 20.04 -14.44
N ASP A 89 1.45 18.78 -14.82
CA ASP A 89 1.16 18.39 -16.20
C ASP A 89 -0.36 18.45 -16.45
N SER A 90 -0.87 19.62 -16.82
CA SER A 90 -2.29 19.91 -17.00
C SER A 90 -2.87 19.43 -18.35
N VAL A 91 -2.37 18.33 -18.90
CA VAL A 91 -2.79 17.86 -20.24
C VAL A 91 -4.26 17.38 -20.25
N ARG A 92 -4.76 16.82 -19.14
CA ARG A 92 -6.21 16.59 -18.89
C ARG A 92 -6.54 16.63 -17.39
N PRO A 93 -7.69 17.20 -16.98
CA PRO A 93 -8.17 17.11 -15.61
C PRO A 93 -8.44 15.65 -15.21
N ARG A 94 -7.99 15.22 -14.02
CA ARG A 94 -8.22 13.85 -13.51
C ARG A 94 -9.71 13.51 -13.34
N TRP A 95 -10.52 14.52 -13.04
CA TRP A 95 -11.95 14.39 -12.78
C TRP A 95 -12.82 14.87 -13.95
N ASP A 96 -12.34 14.70 -15.18
CA ASP A 96 -13.22 14.77 -16.34
C ASP A 96 -14.18 13.57 -16.35
N PHE A 97 -15.20 13.59 -17.21
CA PHE A 97 -16.22 12.53 -17.24
C PHE A 97 -15.60 11.14 -17.45
N THR A 98 -14.62 11.02 -18.35
CA THR A 98 -13.92 9.77 -18.64
C THR A 98 -13.12 9.28 -17.43
N GLY A 99 -12.38 10.16 -16.77
CA GLY A 99 -11.62 9.83 -15.55
C GLY A 99 -12.52 9.44 -14.39
N ALA A 100 -13.65 10.15 -14.20
CA ALA A 100 -14.65 9.82 -13.19
C ALA A 100 -15.34 8.48 -13.47
N PHE A 101 -15.69 8.19 -14.73
CA PHE A 101 -16.27 6.92 -15.13
C PHE A 101 -15.31 5.75 -14.89
N TYR A 102 -14.03 5.91 -15.26
CA TYR A 102 -12.98 4.92 -14.98
C TYR A 102 -12.83 4.67 -13.46
N PHE A 103 -12.80 5.73 -12.65
CA PHE A 103 -12.70 5.62 -11.20
C PHE A 103 -13.87 4.84 -10.60
N VAL A 104 -15.11 5.09 -11.02
CA VAL A 104 -16.25 4.26 -10.56
C VAL A 104 -16.09 2.81 -10.99
N GLY A 105 -15.54 2.55 -12.19
CA GLY A 105 -15.20 1.21 -12.66
C GLY A 105 -14.19 0.47 -11.77
N THR A 106 -13.18 1.16 -11.23
CA THR A 106 -12.19 0.54 -10.32
C THR A 106 -12.77 0.24 -8.94
N VAL A 107 -13.73 1.05 -8.48
CA VAL A 107 -14.47 0.81 -7.23
C VAL A 107 -15.38 -0.42 -7.37
N VAL A 108 -16.18 -0.49 -8.45
CA VAL A 108 -17.10 -1.62 -8.69
C VAL A 108 -16.34 -2.93 -8.93
N SER A 109 -15.20 -2.89 -9.61
CA SER A 109 -14.37 -4.07 -9.87
C SER A 109 -13.50 -4.50 -8.67
N THR A 110 -13.52 -3.76 -7.57
CA THR A 110 -12.68 -3.98 -6.38
C THR A 110 -11.16 -3.89 -6.64
N ILE A 111 -10.76 -3.27 -7.75
CA ILE A 111 -9.34 -3.07 -8.09
C ILE A 111 -8.72 -2.00 -7.18
N GLY A 112 -9.25 -0.77 -7.22
CA GLY A 112 -8.72 0.39 -6.50
C GLY A 112 -7.27 0.77 -6.88
N HIS A 113 -7.08 1.90 -7.57
CA HIS A 113 -5.75 2.46 -7.91
C HIS A 113 -5.40 3.68 -7.06
#